data_AF-A0A3D4JNM7-F1
#
_entry.id   AF-A0A3D4JNM7-F1
#
_cell.length_a   1.000
_cell.length_b   1.000
_cell.length_c   1.000
_cell.angle_alpha   90.00
_cell.angle_beta   90.00
_cell.angle_gamma   90.00
#
_symmetry.space_group_name_H-M   'P 1'
#
loop_
_entity.id
_entity.type
_entity.pdbx_description
1 polymer ?
#
loop_
_entity_poly.entity_id
_entity_poly.type
_entity_poly.pdbx_seq_one_letter_code
_entity_poly.pdbx_strand_id
1 'polypeptide(L)'
;MNLLKTGEIQNSTLFFQVYGLNLKNETAMYEFEKIKDNVRITDVAERYGIKVHNGMCCCPFHNEKNPSMKLYEKQDRNDNFYCFGCHKSGDAVGLTAGIFNISQLEAAKKLDNDFGLGVFRNDSQKKSDDYETSIKIRKQEEEWVNSALKITSEYIRILGRWQEWYSPQSPESQLNPLFAESIMQKDYAEYIFDKLIQGLRGDNHKLYTDNKQAVMKIAQRLKEIYSDNLHKSPVQKEYIQKQNKKGMIKNHAGR
;
A
#
# COMPACT_ATOMS: atom_id res chain seq x y z
N MET A 1 -19.72 -2.63 50.43
CA MET A 1 -18.50 -3.24 49.86
C MET A 1 -18.30 -2.60 48.49
N ASN A 2 -17.69 -1.42 48.33
CA ASN A 2 -16.30 -1.03 48.63
C ASN A 2 -15.31 -2.16 48.30
N LEU A 3 -14.58 -2.10 47.19
CA LEU A 3 -13.33 -1.33 46.89
C LEU A 3 -12.27 -2.44 46.66
N LEU A 4 -11.42 -2.46 45.63
CA LEU A 4 -10.46 -1.47 45.15
C LEU A 4 -10.19 -1.79 43.66
N LYS A 5 -10.32 -0.86 42.70
CA LYS A 5 -9.44 0.30 42.40
C LYS A 5 -8.01 -0.09 42.00
N THR A 6 -7.67 0.14 40.74
CA THR A 6 -6.63 1.05 40.22
C THR A 6 -6.85 1.06 38.69
N GLY A 7 -6.85 2.16 37.95
CA GLY A 7 -6.08 3.38 38.07
C GLY A 7 -5.40 3.58 36.71
N GLU A 8 -5.89 4.57 35.96
CA GLU A 8 -5.13 5.39 35.01
C GLU A 8 -4.22 4.69 33.98
N ILE A 9 -4.69 4.60 32.72
CA ILE A 9 -3.91 5.15 31.60
C ILE A 9 -4.88 5.93 30.70
N GLN A 10 -4.96 7.22 30.95
CA GLN A 10 -5.27 8.20 29.91
C GLN A 10 -4.13 8.17 28.87
N ASN A 11 -4.48 8.43 27.61
CA ASN A 11 -3.64 8.48 26.40
C ASN A 11 -3.30 7.14 25.74
N SER A 12 -4.02 6.85 24.66
CA SER A 12 -3.48 6.08 23.54
C SER A 12 -3.86 6.68 22.19
N THR A 13 -3.55 7.98 22.07
CA THR A 13 -3.07 8.62 20.83
C THR A 13 -1.80 7.96 20.26
N LEU A 14 -1.55 6.68 20.58
CA LEU A 14 -0.34 5.90 20.36
C LEU A 14 -0.61 4.56 19.65
N PHE A 15 -1.85 4.27 19.25
CA PHE A 15 -2.13 3.08 18.44
C PHE A 15 -2.08 3.35 16.93
N PHE A 16 -2.29 4.60 16.50
CA PHE A 16 -2.20 4.98 15.09
C PHE A 16 -0.79 5.41 14.63
N GLN A 17 0.21 5.31 15.50
CA GLN A 17 1.58 5.74 15.20
C GLN A 17 2.50 4.62 14.68
N VAL A 18 2.02 3.38 14.56
CA VAL A 18 2.88 2.22 14.20
C VAL A 18 2.80 1.80 12.73
N TYR A 19 1.76 2.15 11.96
CA TYR A 19 1.63 1.71 10.56
C TYR A 19 1.54 2.86 9.55
N GLY A 20 2.41 3.85 9.71
CA GLY A 20 2.68 4.85 8.68
C GLY A 20 3.43 4.26 7.49
N LEU A 21 2.69 3.74 6.51
CA LEU A 21 3.20 3.59 5.13
C LEU A 21 2.59 4.70 4.28
N ASN A 22 3.34 5.80 4.18
CA ASN A 22 3.09 6.89 3.24
C ASN A 22 4.16 6.81 2.15
N LEU A 23 3.87 6.07 1.07
CA LEU A 23 4.71 5.96 -0.13
C LEU A 23 4.63 7.24 -0.99
N LYS A 24 4.85 8.40 -0.37
CA LYS A 24 4.99 9.69 -1.08
C LYS A 24 6.37 10.33 -0.92
N ASN A 25 7.27 9.73 -0.13
CA ASN A 25 8.50 10.40 0.29
C ASN A 25 9.77 10.01 -0.48
N GLU A 26 9.76 8.96 -1.30
CA GLU A 26 10.98 8.55 -2.01
C GLU A 26 11.23 9.40 -3.28
N THR A 27 10.18 9.73 -4.02
CA THR A 27 10.24 10.64 -5.17
C THR A 27 10.42 12.10 -4.75
N ALA A 28 9.74 12.52 -3.67
CA ALA A 28 9.90 13.87 -3.12
C ALA A 28 11.32 14.10 -2.60
N MET A 29 11.95 13.10 -1.95
CA MET A 29 13.33 13.21 -1.50
C MET A 29 14.29 13.39 -2.69
N TYR A 30 14.11 12.61 -3.76
CA TYR A 30 14.93 12.72 -4.99
C TYR A 30 14.78 14.07 -5.71
N GLU A 31 13.56 14.61 -5.79
CA GLU A 31 13.30 15.93 -6.39
C GLU A 31 13.98 17.05 -5.57
N PHE A 32 13.90 17.00 -4.25
CA PHE A 32 14.54 17.98 -3.38
C PHE A 32 16.07 17.92 -3.45
N GLU A 33 16.65 16.72 -3.48
CA GLU A 33 18.10 16.54 -3.65
C GLU A 33 18.59 17.14 -4.97
N LYS A 34 17.87 16.89 -6.08
CA LYS A 34 18.19 17.50 -7.38
C LYS A 34 18.19 19.03 -7.35
N ILE A 35 17.21 19.64 -6.67
CA ILE A 35 17.19 21.11 -6.52
C ILE A 35 18.43 21.56 -5.73
N LYS A 36 18.74 20.91 -4.61
CA LYS A 36 19.89 21.27 -3.76
C LYS A 36 21.24 21.07 -4.45
N ASP A 37 21.35 20.12 -5.38
CA ASP A 37 22.60 19.89 -6.11
C ASP A 37 22.84 20.88 -7.25
N ASN A 38 21.77 21.47 -7.79
CA ASN A 38 21.84 22.35 -8.95
C ASN A 38 21.65 23.84 -8.62
N VAL A 39 21.24 24.16 -7.38
CA VAL A 39 21.06 25.54 -6.93
C VAL A 39 21.95 25.82 -5.72
N ARG A 40 22.84 26.81 -5.85
CA ARG A 40 23.64 27.29 -4.72
C ARG A 40 22.91 28.39 -3.97
N ILE A 41 23.09 28.45 -2.65
CA ILE A 41 22.41 29.45 -1.82
C ILE A 41 22.82 30.89 -2.18
N THR A 42 24.04 31.08 -2.66
CA THR A 42 24.53 32.38 -3.15
C THR A 42 23.79 32.82 -4.40
N ASP A 43 23.50 31.89 -5.32
CA ASP A 43 22.77 32.18 -6.55
C ASP A 43 21.30 32.53 -6.22
N VAL A 44 20.72 31.88 -5.21
CA VAL A 44 19.38 32.22 -4.66
C VAL A 44 19.38 33.60 -4.04
N ALA A 45 20.37 33.90 -3.19
CA ALA A 45 20.51 35.19 -2.54
C ALA A 45 20.59 36.33 -3.57
N GLU A 46 21.46 36.19 -4.57
CA GLU A 46 21.60 37.17 -5.65
C GLU A 46 20.30 37.34 -6.45
N ARG A 47 19.69 36.23 -6.88
CA ARG A 47 18.43 36.24 -7.65
C ARG A 47 17.29 36.91 -6.89
N TYR A 48 17.24 36.79 -5.57
CA TYR A 48 16.22 37.41 -4.73
C TYR A 48 16.62 38.79 -4.18
N GLY A 49 17.71 39.37 -4.69
CA GLY A 49 18.12 40.74 -4.39
C GLY A 49 18.79 40.92 -3.02
N ILE A 50 19.26 39.84 -2.40
CA ILE A 50 20.03 39.87 -1.17
C ILE A 50 21.47 40.25 -1.52
N LYS A 51 21.93 41.40 -1.01
CA LYS A 51 23.30 41.88 -1.22
C LYS A 51 24.26 41.11 -0.31
N VAL A 52 25.14 40.32 -0.91
CA VAL A 52 26.15 39.52 -0.21
C VAL A 52 27.53 40.17 -0.36
N HIS A 53 28.26 40.30 0.74
CA HIS A 53 29.65 40.78 0.77
C HIS A 53 30.48 39.86 1.68
N ASN A 54 31.53 39.24 1.14
CA ASN A 54 32.38 38.26 1.84
C ASN A 54 31.57 37.14 2.55
N GLY A 55 30.53 36.62 1.89
CA GLY A 55 29.65 35.57 2.44
C GLY A 55 28.67 36.06 3.52
N MET A 56 28.61 37.36 3.81
CA MET A 56 27.71 37.95 4.80
C MET A 56 26.65 38.83 4.14
N CYS A 57 25.44 38.87 4.70
CA CYS A 57 24.33 39.70 4.23
C CYS A 57 23.39 40.11 5.37
N CYS A 58 22.55 41.12 5.13
CA CYS A 58 21.43 41.43 6.03
C CYS A 58 20.38 40.32 5.93
N CYS A 59 19.91 39.85 7.07
CA CYS A 59 18.92 38.80 7.17
C CYS A 59 17.57 39.25 6.58
N PRO A 60 16.97 38.49 5.65
CA PRO A 60 15.65 38.83 5.11
C PRO A 60 14.50 38.51 6.09
N PHE A 61 14.79 37.82 7.21
CA PHE A 61 13.78 37.33 8.14
C PHE A 61 13.55 38.22 9.37
N HIS A 62 14.37 39.26 9.55
CA HIS A 62 14.17 40.26 10.59
C HIS A 62 14.75 41.60 10.14
N ASN A 63 14.23 42.70 10.68
CA ASN A 63 14.64 44.03 10.26
C ASN A 63 15.95 44.44 10.94
N GLU A 64 17.02 44.58 10.16
CA GLU A 64 18.33 45.02 10.65
C GLU A 64 19.07 45.91 9.64
N LYS A 65 20.03 46.70 10.14
CA LYS A 65 20.91 47.54 9.30
C LYS A 65 22.30 46.96 9.10
N ASN A 66 22.73 46.07 9.99
CA ASN A 66 24.05 45.45 9.96
C ASN A 66 23.92 43.99 9.48
N PRO A 67 24.82 43.49 8.62
CA PRO A 67 24.80 42.09 8.20
C PRO A 67 24.92 41.11 9.38
N SER A 68 23.95 40.22 9.57
CA SER A 68 24.00 39.17 10.58
C SER A 68 23.85 37.75 10.03
N MET A 69 23.61 37.59 8.73
CA MET A 69 23.42 36.29 8.09
C MET A 69 24.64 35.87 7.27
N LYS A 70 25.18 34.68 7.56
CA LYS A 70 26.28 34.05 6.81
C LYS A 70 25.72 33.02 5.83
N LEU A 71 26.21 33.05 4.60
CA LEU A 71 26.00 32.03 3.58
C LEU A 71 27.27 31.15 3.51
N TYR A 72 27.11 29.84 3.63
CA TYR A 72 28.20 28.87 3.56
C TYR A 72 28.21 28.22 2.18
N GLU A 73 29.33 28.34 1.47
CA GLU A 73 29.50 27.74 0.15
C GLU A 73 29.99 26.28 0.27
N LYS A 74 29.70 25.49 -0.77
CA LYS A 74 29.89 24.02 -0.85
C LYS A 74 31.32 23.53 -0.58
N GLN A 75 32.31 24.41 -0.46
CA GLN A 75 33.69 24.07 -0.10
C GLN A 75 33.87 23.77 1.41
N ASP A 76 32.99 24.28 2.28
CA ASP A 76 33.20 24.25 3.75
C ASP A 76 32.13 23.50 4.56
N ARG A 77 31.40 22.58 3.90
CA ARG A 77 30.33 21.71 4.44
C ARG A 77 28.94 22.38 4.46
N ASN A 78 28.09 21.87 3.58
CA ASN A 78 26.66 22.15 3.38
C ASN A 78 26.34 23.57 2.88
N ASP A 79 25.77 23.62 1.68
CA ASP A 79 25.25 24.82 1.01
C ASP A 79 24.04 25.37 1.79
N ASN A 80 24.29 26.23 2.77
CA ASN A 80 23.33 26.62 3.79
C ASN A 80 23.54 28.06 4.29
N PHE A 81 22.59 28.58 5.06
CA PHE A 81 22.69 29.87 5.75
C PHE A 81 22.52 29.70 7.25
N TYR A 82 23.11 30.63 7.99
CA TYR A 82 22.82 30.84 9.40
C TYR A 82 22.81 32.33 9.73
N CYS A 83 21.77 32.78 10.42
CA CYS A 83 21.64 34.13 10.91
C CYS A 83 21.97 34.21 12.40
N PHE A 84 23.00 34.98 12.76
CA PHE A 84 23.40 35.20 14.16
C PHE A 84 22.46 36.14 14.92
N GLY A 85 21.63 36.93 14.22
CA GLY A 85 20.66 37.82 14.85
C GLY A 85 19.35 37.11 15.26
N CYS A 86 18.74 36.35 14.34
CA CYS A 86 17.46 35.69 14.58
C CYS A 86 17.52 34.16 14.66
N HIS A 87 18.71 33.57 14.58
CA HIS A 87 18.96 32.13 14.71
C HIS A 87 18.31 31.25 13.62
N LYS A 88 17.76 31.87 12.56
CA LYS A 88 17.25 31.11 11.41
C LYS A 88 18.40 30.50 10.64
N SER A 89 18.18 29.27 10.17
CA SER A 89 19.09 28.51 9.35
C SER A 89 18.32 27.64 8.36
N GLY A 90 19.01 27.19 7.32
CA GLY A 90 18.43 26.33 6.29
C GLY A 90 19.30 26.28 5.05
N ASP A 91 18.84 25.59 4.03
CA ASP A 91 19.47 25.54 2.71
C ASP A 91 18.80 26.54 1.75
N ALA A 92 19.16 26.48 0.46
CA ALA A 92 18.52 27.24 -0.61
C ALA A 92 16.98 27.14 -0.62
N VAL A 93 16.43 25.95 -0.33
CA VAL A 93 14.98 25.74 -0.28
C VAL A 93 14.40 26.41 0.96
N GLY A 94 15.05 26.26 2.12
CA GLY A 94 14.65 26.92 3.36
C GLY A 94 14.70 28.46 3.27
N LEU A 95 15.72 29.01 2.60
CA LEU A 95 15.85 30.44 2.36
C LEU A 95 14.67 30.95 1.51
N THR A 96 14.39 30.26 0.40
CA THR A 96 13.27 30.56 -0.49
C THR A 96 11.92 30.47 0.23
N ALA A 97 11.70 29.39 0.98
CA ALA A 97 10.48 29.18 1.75
C ALA A 97 10.23 30.32 2.74
N GLY A 98 11.28 30.77 3.44
CA GLY A 98 11.18 31.86 4.40
C GLY A 98 10.96 33.24 3.77
N ILE A 99 11.60 33.53 2.62
CA ILE A 99 11.44 34.82 1.91
C ILE A 99 10.03 34.96 1.36
N PHE A 100 9.49 33.90 0.74
CA PHE A 100 8.17 33.94 0.10
C PHE A 100 7.03 33.49 1.01
N ASN A 101 7.33 33.07 2.24
CA ASN A 101 6.37 32.51 3.19
C ASN A 101 5.53 31.38 2.59
N ILE A 102 6.21 30.41 1.96
CA ILE A 102 5.60 29.26 1.27
C ILE A 102 6.11 27.95 1.86
N SER A 103 5.42 26.85 1.56
CA SER A 103 5.86 25.51 1.98
C SER A 103 7.18 25.12 1.30
N GLN A 104 7.91 24.17 1.89
CA GLN A 104 9.16 23.63 1.33
C GLN A 104 8.98 23.09 -0.10
N LEU A 105 7.85 22.43 -0.39
CA LEU A 105 7.55 21.92 -1.74
C LEU A 105 7.32 23.06 -2.74
N GLU A 106 6.57 24.08 -2.34
CA GLU A 106 6.34 25.25 -3.19
C GLU A 106 7.62 26.05 -3.39
N ALA A 107 8.50 26.11 -2.39
CA ALA A 107 9.84 26.70 -2.52
C ALA A 107 10.72 25.91 -3.50
N ALA A 108 10.71 24.57 -3.46
CA ALA A 108 11.44 23.73 -4.40
C ALA A 108 10.94 23.91 -5.85
N LYS A 109 9.61 23.94 -6.07
CA LYS A 109 9.02 24.24 -7.38
C LYS A 109 9.33 25.66 -7.85
N LYS A 110 9.37 26.62 -6.92
CA LYS A 110 9.74 27.99 -7.24
C LYS A 110 11.20 28.06 -7.71
N LEU A 111 12.12 27.43 -7.00
CA LEU A 111 13.52 27.33 -7.41
C LEU A 111 13.66 26.65 -8.77
N ASP A 112 12.94 25.55 -9.01
CA ASP A 112 12.93 24.88 -10.32
C ASP A 112 12.53 25.81 -11.47
N ASN A 113 11.49 26.62 -11.26
CA ASN A 113 11.02 27.57 -12.26
C ASN A 113 11.95 28.78 -12.41
N ASP A 114 12.43 29.34 -11.30
CA ASP A 114 13.28 30.52 -11.25
C ASP A 114 14.67 30.25 -11.87
N PHE A 115 15.19 29.03 -11.69
CA PHE A 115 16.49 28.58 -12.22
C PHE A 115 16.37 27.73 -13.49
N GLY A 116 15.15 27.42 -13.95
CA GLY A 116 14.90 26.69 -15.19
C GLY A 116 15.41 25.25 -15.18
N LEU A 117 15.40 24.58 -14.02
CA LEU A 117 16.02 23.25 -13.86
C LEU A 117 15.18 22.12 -14.50
N GLY A 118 13.88 22.33 -14.66
CA GLY A 118 12.97 21.36 -15.27
C GLY A 118 12.73 20.11 -14.42
N VAL A 119 13.06 20.14 -13.13
CA VAL A 119 12.87 19.05 -12.15
C VAL A 119 11.38 18.73 -11.98
N PHE A 120 10.50 19.73 -11.97
CA PHE A 120 9.05 19.55 -11.82
C PHE A 120 8.28 19.77 -13.15
N ARG A 121 8.97 20.05 -14.27
CA ARG A 121 8.33 20.46 -15.54
C ARG A 121 7.65 19.35 -16.35
N ASN A 122 7.54 18.12 -15.82
CA ASN A 122 6.83 17.03 -16.49
C ASN A 122 5.58 16.53 -15.75
N ASP A 123 5.15 17.22 -14.69
CA ASP A 123 4.36 16.56 -13.65
C ASP A 123 2.98 17.14 -13.36
N SER A 124 2.66 18.39 -13.69
CA SER A 124 1.34 18.94 -13.33
C SER A 124 0.17 18.34 -14.12
N GLN A 125 0.39 17.87 -15.34
CA GLN A 125 -0.61 17.20 -16.18
C GLN A 125 -0.43 15.68 -16.24
N LYS A 126 0.78 15.18 -15.99
CA LYS A 126 1.08 13.75 -15.96
C LYS A 126 0.84 13.14 -14.57
N LYS A 127 1.07 13.87 -13.47
CA LYS A 127 0.80 13.37 -12.10
C LYS A 127 -0.70 13.28 -11.78
N SER A 128 -1.62 14.03 -12.40
CA SER A 128 -3.07 13.81 -12.16
C SER A 128 -3.52 12.48 -12.75
N ASP A 129 -3.11 12.23 -13.99
CA ASP A 129 -3.47 11.01 -14.72
C ASP A 129 -2.71 9.80 -14.18
N ASP A 130 -1.43 9.93 -13.83
CA ASP A 130 -0.65 8.85 -13.21
C ASP A 130 -1.08 8.58 -11.76
N TYR A 131 -1.46 9.59 -10.97
CA TYR A 131 -2.01 9.38 -9.64
C TYR A 131 -3.36 8.68 -9.71
N GLU A 132 -4.29 9.17 -10.53
CA GLU A 132 -5.60 8.53 -10.70
C GLU A 132 -5.46 7.11 -11.29
N THR A 133 -4.51 6.89 -12.21
CA THR A 133 -4.18 5.58 -12.75
C THR A 133 -3.58 4.66 -11.68
N SER A 134 -2.65 5.14 -10.86
CA SER A 134 -2.06 4.35 -9.77
C SER A 134 -3.09 3.96 -8.69
N ILE A 135 -4.04 4.85 -8.37
CA ILE A 135 -5.15 4.55 -7.46
C ILE A 135 -6.10 3.52 -8.08
N LYS A 136 -6.40 3.62 -9.38
CA LYS A 136 -7.20 2.63 -10.11
C LYS A 136 -6.51 1.25 -10.13
N ILE A 137 -5.21 1.21 -10.41
CA ILE A 137 -4.41 -0.04 -10.41
C ILE A 137 -4.42 -0.68 -9.02
N ARG A 138 -4.10 0.08 -7.96
CA ARG A 138 -4.13 -0.41 -6.58
C ARG A 138 -5.51 -0.95 -6.19
N LYS A 139 -6.58 -0.26 -6.59
CA LYS A 139 -7.96 -0.71 -6.34
C LYS A 139 -8.27 -2.02 -7.08
N GLN A 140 -7.88 -2.15 -8.34
CA GLN A 140 -8.07 -3.39 -9.11
C GLN A 140 -7.28 -4.55 -8.50
N GLU A 141 -6.08 -4.30 -8.00
CA GLU A 141 -5.27 -5.30 -7.30
C GLU A 141 -5.94 -5.74 -6.00
N GLU A 142 -6.42 -4.80 -5.20
CA GLU A 142 -7.16 -5.11 -3.97
C GLU A 142 -8.44 -5.92 -4.26
N GLU A 143 -9.19 -5.55 -5.29
CA GLU A 143 -10.36 -6.30 -5.75
C GLU A 143 -10.00 -7.72 -6.19
N TRP A 144 -8.88 -7.88 -6.91
CA TRP A 144 -8.39 -9.18 -7.33
C TRP A 144 -7.96 -10.04 -6.13
N VAL A 145 -7.18 -9.49 -5.19
CA VAL A 145 -6.72 -10.22 -4.00
C VAL A 145 -7.91 -10.64 -3.13
N ASN A 146 -8.89 -9.75 -2.93
CA ASN A 146 -10.12 -10.09 -2.21
C ASN A 146 -10.90 -11.21 -2.89
N SER A 147 -10.92 -11.23 -4.22
CA SER A 147 -11.55 -12.31 -4.99
C SER A 147 -10.77 -13.62 -4.86
N ALA A 148 -9.44 -13.56 -4.93
CA ALA A 148 -8.55 -14.70 -4.75
C ALA A 148 -8.71 -15.32 -3.35
N LEU A 149 -8.75 -14.50 -2.30
CA LEU A 149 -8.99 -14.95 -0.93
C LEU A 149 -10.30 -15.72 -0.82
N LYS A 150 -11.41 -15.17 -1.34
CA LYS A 150 -12.71 -15.84 -1.36
C LYS A 150 -12.65 -17.20 -2.09
N ILE A 151 -12.02 -17.25 -3.26
CA ILE A 151 -11.83 -18.48 -4.04
C ILE A 151 -11.09 -19.52 -3.20
N THR A 152 -9.94 -19.16 -2.63
CA THR A 152 -9.13 -20.08 -1.82
C THR A 152 -9.85 -20.53 -0.55
N SER A 153 -10.53 -19.62 0.16
CA SER A 153 -11.32 -19.95 1.36
C SER A 153 -12.46 -20.91 1.05
N GLU A 154 -13.19 -20.71 -0.05
CA GLU A 154 -14.28 -21.61 -0.43
C GLU A 154 -13.77 -23.01 -0.77
N TYR A 155 -12.62 -23.11 -1.42
CA TYR A 155 -12.00 -24.41 -1.69
C TYR A 155 -11.57 -25.10 -0.40
N ILE A 156 -10.82 -24.41 0.48
CA ILE A 156 -10.42 -24.94 1.80
C ILE A 156 -11.65 -25.43 2.59
N ARG A 157 -12.72 -24.64 2.61
CA ARG A 157 -13.98 -25.00 3.27
C ARG A 157 -14.61 -26.27 2.70
N ILE A 158 -14.57 -26.45 1.39
CA ILE A 158 -15.09 -27.66 0.74
C ILE A 158 -14.21 -28.87 1.03
N LEU A 159 -12.89 -28.73 0.96
CA LEU A 159 -11.95 -29.79 1.32
C LEU A 159 -12.18 -30.24 2.77
N GLY A 160 -12.36 -29.30 3.71
CA GLY A 160 -12.72 -29.61 5.10
C GLY A 160 -14.01 -30.43 5.21
N ARG A 161 -15.06 -30.05 4.48
CA ARG A 161 -16.31 -30.84 4.44
C ARG A 161 -16.14 -32.22 3.83
N TRP A 162 -15.28 -32.37 2.82
CA TRP A 162 -15.00 -33.68 2.25
C TRP A 162 -14.25 -34.59 3.23
N GLN A 163 -13.35 -34.03 4.03
CA GLN A 163 -12.72 -34.76 5.14
C GLN A 163 -13.76 -35.24 6.14
N GLU A 164 -14.76 -34.41 6.47
CA GLU A 164 -15.85 -34.80 7.38
C GLU A 164 -16.77 -35.87 6.77
N TRP A 165 -17.24 -35.67 5.53
CA TRP A 165 -18.30 -36.52 4.94
C TRP A 165 -17.80 -37.84 4.38
N TYR A 166 -16.53 -37.89 3.97
CA TYR A 166 -15.96 -39.03 3.26
C TYR A 166 -14.78 -39.66 4.00
N SER A 167 -14.62 -39.35 5.29
CA SER A 167 -13.61 -39.99 6.15
C SER A 167 -13.77 -41.52 6.15
N PRO A 168 -12.71 -42.29 5.88
CA PRO A 168 -12.74 -43.73 5.98
C PRO A 168 -13.05 -44.15 7.42
N GLN A 169 -14.02 -45.05 7.59
CA GLN A 169 -14.44 -45.53 8.91
C GLN A 169 -13.58 -46.68 9.44
N SER A 170 -12.81 -47.33 8.56
CA SER A 170 -11.79 -48.32 8.91
C SER A 170 -10.62 -48.29 7.92
N PRO A 171 -9.44 -48.81 8.29
CA PRO A 171 -8.27 -48.87 7.42
C PRO A 171 -8.47 -49.67 6.12
N GLU A 172 -9.40 -50.62 6.12
CA GLU A 172 -9.69 -51.49 4.97
C GLU A 172 -10.72 -50.88 4.01
N SER A 173 -11.33 -49.75 4.37
CA SER A 173 -12.36 -49.11 3.55
C SER A 173 -11.77 -48.48 2.28
N GLN A 174 -12.52 -48.57 1.18
CA GLN A 174 -12.11 -47.96 -0.08
C GLN A 174 -12.04 -46.44 0.06
N LEU A 175 -10.89 -45.86 -0.26
CA LEU A 175 -10.66 -44.42 -0.15
C LEU A 175 -11.52 -43.65 -1.16
N ASN A 176 -12.33 -42.71 -0.66
CA ASN A 176 -13.10 -41.82 -1.52
C ASN A 176 -12.15 -40.83 -2.25
N PRO A 177 -12.26 -40.65 -3.58
CA PRO A 177 -11.41 -39.72 -4.32
C PRO A 177 -11.47 -38.27 -3.80
N LEU A 178 -12.63 -37.82 -3.32
CA LEU A 178 -12.80 -36.47 -2.74
C LEU A 178 -12.11 -36.34 -1.38
N PHE A 179 -12.10 -37.42 -0.60
CA PHE A 179 -11.31 -37.47 0.63
C PHE A 179 -9.82 -37.42 0.30
N ALA A 180 -9.35 -38.23 -0.64
CA ALA A 180 -7.95 -38.22 -1.07
C ALA A 180 -7.51 -36.83 -1.57
N GLU A 181 -8.29 -36.19 -2.43
CA GLU A 181 -8.05 -34.81 -2.88
C GLU A 181 -7.99 -33.83 -1.70
N SER A 182 -8.91 -33.96 -0.75
CA SER A 182 -8.95 -33.08 0.43
C SER A 182 -7.72 -33.17 1.31
N ILE A 183 -7.11 -34.35 1.46
CA ILE A 183 -5.86 -34.50 2.19
C ILE A 183 -4.71 -33.89 1.41
N MET A 184 -4.64 -34.16 0.10
CA MET A 184 -3.50 -33.72 -0.73
C MET A 184 -3.47 -32.21 -0.97
N GLN A 185 -4.64 -31.57 -1.07
CA GLN A 185 -4.72 -30.18 -1.54
C GLN A 185 -4.93 -29.15 -0.43
N LYS A 186 -5.34 -29.56 0.78
CA LYS A 186 -5.72 -28.61 1.84
C LYS A 186 -4.53 -27.77 2.30
N ASP A 187 -3.41 -28.40 2.64
CA ASP A 187 -2.22 -27.69 3.12
C ASP A 187 -1.67 -26.74 2.04
N TYR A 188 -1.70 -27.15 0.77
CA TYR A 188 -1.30 -26.29 -0.33
C TYR A 188 -2.25 -25.10 -0.52
N ALA A 189 -3.56 -25.33 -0.43
CA ALA A 189 -4.55 -24.25 -0.52
C ALA A 189 -4.43 -23.25 0.65
N GLU A 190 -4.17 -23.73 1.86
CA GLU A 190 -3.89 -22.91 3.05
C GLU A 190 -2.60 -22.10 2.89
N TYR A 191 -1.54 -22.71 2.36
CA TYR A 191 -0.31 -22.00 2.01
C TYR A 191 -0.57 -20.85 1.04
N ILE A 192 -1.35 -21.09 -0.04
CA ILE A 192 -1.70 -20.03 -0.99
C ILE A 192 -2.52 -18.93 -0.30
N PHE A 193 -3.50 -19.30 0.54
CA PHE A 193 -4.31 -18.34 1.30
C PHE A 193 -3.44 -17.45 2.20
N ASP A 194 -2.49 -18.03 2.93
CA ASP A 194 -1.57 -17.27 3.78
C ASP A 194 -0.67 -16.32 2.98
N LYS A 195 -0.22 -16.73 1.80
CA LYS A 195 0.53 -15.85 0.89
C LYS A 195 -0.30 -14.67 0.38
N LEU A 196 -1.58 -14.89 0.10
CA LEU A 196 -2.50 -13.81 -0.28
C LEU A 196 -2.74 -12.83 0.88
N ILE A 197 -2.89 -13.32 2.11
CA ILE A 197 -3.03 -12.46 3.32
C ILE A 197 -1.75 -11.65 3.57
N GLN A 198 -0.58 -12.25 3.39
CA GLN A 198 0.71 -11.54 3.51
C GLN A 198 0.83 -10.41 2.48
N GLY A 199 0.41 -10.67 1.24
CA GLY A 199 0.34 -9.64 0.18
C GLY A 199 -0.53 -8.45 0.55
N LEU A 200 -1.71 -8.70 1.12
CA LEU A 200 -2.66 -7.65 1.55
C LEU A 200 -2.11 -6.78 2.69
N ARG A 201 -1.33 -7.36 3.61
CA ARG A 201 -0.78 -6.65 4.79
C ARG A 201 0.52 -5.89 4.51
N GLY A 202 1.32 -6.33 3.53
CA GLY A 202 2.69 -5.89 3.34
C GLY A 202 2.95 -4.95 2.16
N ASP A 203 1.91 -4.54 1.41
CA ASP A 203 2.04 -3.78 0.15
C ASP A 203 3.08 -4.43 -0.81
N ASN A 204 3.17 -5.77 -0.81
CA ASN A 204 4.17 -6.52 -1.57
C ASN A 204 3.54 -7.18 -2.79
N HIS A 205 3.56 -6.42 -3.88
CA HIS A 205 2.93 -6.74 -5.15
C HIS A 205 3.46 -8.07 -5.76
N LYS A 206 4.72 -8.45 -5.52
CA LYS A 206 5.25 -9.74 -6.01
C LYS A 206 4.55 -10.98 -5.43
N LEU A 207 4.08 -10.90 -4.18
CA LEU A 207 3.51 -12.07 -3.51
C LEU A 207 2.20 -12.53 -4.13
N TYR A 208 1.47 -11.65 -4.80
CA TYR A 208 0.21 -12.03 -5.45
C TYR A 208 0.45 -12.56 -6.87
N THR A 209 1.41 -12.00 -7.65
CA THR A 209 1.70 -12.43 -9.03
C THR A 209 2.13 -13.89 -9.07
N ASP A 210 2.97 -14.26 -8.10
CA ASP A 210 3.61 -15.57 -8.07
C ASP A 210 2.60 -16.69 -7.79
N ASN A 211 1.47 -16.34 -7.16
CA ASN A 211 0.40 -17.28 -6.79
C ASN A 211 -0.82 -17.24 -7.71
N LYS A 212 -0.85 -16.33 -8.70
CA LYS A 212 -1.99 -16.15 -9.61
C LYS A 212 -2.40 -17.44 -10.32
N GLN A 213 -1.43 -18.22 -10.79
CA GLN A 213 -1.72 -19.49 -11.49
C GLN A 213 -2.35 -20.53 -10.55
N ALA A 214 -1.92 -20.59 -9.29
CA ALA A 214 -2.49 -21.50 -8.30
C ALA A 214 -3.94 -21.13 -7.99
N VAL A 215 -4.23 -19.85 -7.80
CA VAL A 215 -5.61 -19.33 -7.61
C VAL A 215 -6.49 -19.68 -8.81
N MET A 216 -5.98 -19.53 -10.04
CA MET A 216 -6.75 -19.88 -11.25
C MET A 216 -7.05 -21.38 -11.35
N LYS A 217 -6.11 -22.25 -10.96
CA LYS A 217 -6.34 -23.70 -10.88
C LYS A 217 -7.42 -24.04 -9.85
N ILE A 218 -7.37 -23.41 -8.68
CA ILE A 218 -8.39 -23.57 -7.63
C ILE A 218 -9.76 -23.09 -8.12
N ALA A 219 -9.82 -21.93 -8.79
CA ALA A 219 -11.05 -21.40 -9.35
C ALA A 219 -11.67 -22.34 -10.39
N GLN A 220 -10.84 -22.91 -11.27
CA GLN A 220 -11.27 -23.90 -12.26
C GLN A 220 -11.80 -25.17 -11.57
N ARG A 221 -11.10 -25.66 -10.54
CA ARG A 221 -11.56 -26.83 -9.77
C ARG A 221 -12.87 -26.56 -9.04
N LEU A 222 -13.06 -25.37 -8.46
CA LEU A 222 -14.33 -24.96 -7.87
C LEU A 222 -15.46 -24.99 -8.88
N LYS A 223 -15.24 -24.53 -10.12
CA LYS A 223 -16.26 -24.58 -11.17
C LYS A 223 -16.77 -26.01 -11.40
N GLU A 224 -15.87 -26.99 -11.46
CA GLU A 224 -16.20 -28.41 -11.58
C GLU A 224 -16.95 -28.94 -10.34
N ILE A 225 -16.50 -28.56 -9.14
CA ILE A 225 -17.16 -28.93 -7.88
C ILE A 225 -18.61 -28.42 -7.82
N TYR A 226 -18.87 -27.22 -8.35
CA TYR A 226 -20.21 -26.65 -8.41
C TYR A 226 -21.06 -27.28 -9.51
N SER A 227 -20.51 -27.51 -10.71
CA SER A 227 -21.25 -28.18 -11.80
C SER A 227 -21.70 -29.58 -11.40
N ASP A 228 -20.83 -30.31 -10.69
CA ASP A 228 -21.04 -31.71 -10.35
C ASP A 228 -21.73 -31.87 -8.98
N ASN A 229 -22.17 -30.76 -8.37
CA ASN A 229 -22.80 -30.71 -7.06
C ASN A 229 -21.96 -31.35 -5.94
N LEU A 230 -20.63 -31.38 -6.07
CA LEU A 230 -19.72 -32.01 -5.11
C LEU A 230 -19.59 -31.22 -3.80
N HIS A 231 -20.01 -29.95 -3.80
CA HIS A 231 -20.10 -29.09 -2.61
C HIS A 231 -21.29 -29.43 -1.69
N LYS A 232 -22.23 -30.28 -2.14
CA LYS A 232 -23.40 -30.74 -1.37
C LYS A 232 -23.05 -31.99 -0.56
N SER A 233 -23.64 -32.11 0.63
CA SER A 233 -23.47 -33.29 1.47
C SER A 233 -24.10 -34.53 0.80
N PRO A 234 -23.68 -35.76 1.17
CA PRO A 234 -24.29 -36.99 0.66
C PRO A 234 -25.82 -36.99 0.82
N VAL A 235 -26.32 -36.57 1.99
CA VAL A 235 -27.75 -36.46 2.30
C VAL A 235 -28.45 -35.47 1.36
N GLN A 236 -27.82 -34.33 1.08
CA GLN A 236 -28.36 -33.34 0.14
C GLN A 236 -28.41 -33.86 -1.29
N LYS A 237 -27.37 -34.61 -1.73
CA LYS A 237 -27.34 -35.23 -3.06
C LYS A 237 -28.46 -36.25 -3.24
N GLU A 238 -28.68 -37.10 -2.24
CA GLU A 238 -29.79 -38.06 -2.24
C GLU A 238 -31.16 -37.38 -2.33
N TYR A 239 -31.35 -36.28 -1.59
CA TYR A 239 -32.59 -35.51 -1.64
C TYR A 239 -32.84 -34.94 -3.04
N ILE A 240 -31.84 -34.30 -3.65
CA ILE A 240 -31.94 -33.73 -5.01
C ILE A 240 -32.27 -34.83 -6.03
N GLN A 241 -31.61 -35.98 -5.95
CA GLN A 241 -31.87 -37.11 -6.85
C GLN A 241 -33.31 -37.65 -6.70
N LYS A 242 -33.82 -37.74 -5.47
CA LYS A 242 -35.21 -38.15 -5.19
C LYS A 242 -36.23 -37.14 -5.73
N GLN A 243 -35.97 -35.84 -5.65
CA GLN A 243 -36.86 -34.81 -6.21
C GLN A 243 -36.87 -34.82 -7.74
N ASN A 244 -35.72 -34.97 -8.38
CA ASN A 244 -35.62 -35.06 -9.84
C ASN A 244 -36.40 -36.27 -10.40
N LYS A 245 -36.30 -37.44 -9.75
CA LYS A 245 -37.10 -38.63 -10.12
C LYS A 245 -38.61 -38.39 -9.97
N LYS A 246 -39.04 -37.72 -8.89
CA LYS A 246 -40.47 -37.37 -8.69
C LYS A 246 -40.99 -36.38 -9.74
N GLY A 247 -40.18 -35.42 -10.17
CA GLY A 247 -40.53 -34.49 -11.25
C GLY A 247 -40.70 -35.17 -12.61
N MET A 248 -39.83 -36.13 -12.95
CA MET A 248 -39.93 -36.89 -14.21
C MET A 248 -41.15 -37.81 -14.25
N ILE A 249 -41.52 -38.43 -13.13
CA ILE A 249 -42.71 -39.29 -13.03
C ILE A 249 -44.00 -38.47 -13.21
N LYS A 250 -44.07 -37.26 -12.63
CA LYS A 250 -45.23 -36.35 -12.80
C LYS A 250 -45.40 -35.87 -14.24
N ASN A 251 -44.32 -35.72 -14.99
CA ASN A 251 -44.36 -35.32 -16.40
C ASN A 251 -44.77 -36.45 -17.36
N HIS A 252 -44.69 -37.71 -16.93
CA HIS A 252 -45.16 -38.88 -17.70
C HIS A 252 -46.61 -39.27 -17.39
N ALA A 253 -47.14 -38.94 -16.21
CA ALA A 253 -48.51 -39.27 -15.81
C ALA A 253 -49.56 -38.23 -16.28
N GLY A 254 -49.14 -37.19 -16.99
CA GLY A 254 -50.01 -36.11 -17.50
C GLY A 254 -50.10 -36.02 -19.03
N ARG A 255 -49.76 -37.09 -19.75
CA ARG A 255 -50.01 -37.25 -21.19
C ARG A 255 -51.02 -38.36 -21.42
#